data_AF-A0A2S5WPX0-F1
#
_entry.id   AF-A0A2S5WPX0-F1
#
_cell.length_a   1.000
_cell.length_b   1.000
_cell.length_c   1.000
_cell.angle_alpha   90.00
_cell.angle_beta   90.00
_cell.angle_gamma   90.00
#
_symmetry.space_group_name_H-M   'P 1'
#
loop_
_entity.id
_entity.type
_entity.pdbx_description
1 polymer ?
#
loop_
_entity_poly.entity_id
_entity_poly.type
_entity_poly.pdbx_seq_one_letter_code
_entity_poly.pdbx_strand_id
1 'polypeptide(L)'
;MTRRDWALLTSQPVSTEACVAAAAVIDADIVVGPLWGGGGLYAQQTSTGAELTLVQSLRIESWASVRVLLPEGYTARLEGAGPFWWTEVHSNGWGVGMVEVLLAGIARVGDGWLVALGDDGGDFSPL
;
A
#
# COMPACT_ATOMS: atom_id res chain seq x y z
N MET A 1 15.77 -3.56 -12.48
CA MET A 1 14.57 -3.83 -11.68
C MET A 1 13.93 -2.50 -11.36
N THR A 2 12.66 -2.31 -11.72
CA THR A 2 11.93 -1.07 -11.46
C THR A 2 11.35 -1.16 -10.04
N ARG A 3 11.95 -0.41 -9.12
CA ARG A 3 11.32 -0.12 -7.84
C ARG A 3 10.16 0.83 -8.12
N ARG A 4 8.99 0.50 -7.59
CA ARG A 4 7.82 1.36 -7.63
C ARG A 4 7.23 1.46 -6.24
N ASP A 5 6.81 2.66 -5.92
CA ASP A 5 6.28 3.01 -4.62
C ASP A 5 4.81 3.47 -4.77
N TRP A 6 3.97 3.03 -3.82
CA TRP A 6 2.56 3.41 -3.74
C TRP A 6 2.20 3.78 -2.31
N ALA A 7 1.05 4.42 -2.16
CA ALA A 7 0.34 4.53 -0.90
C ALA A 7 -1.01 3.85 -0.98
N LEU A 8 -1.40 3.22 0.13
CA LEU A 8 -2.76 2.82 0.40
C LEU A 8 -3.37 3.83 1.36
N LEU A 9 -4.57 4.34 1.01
CA LEU A 9 -5.40 5.10 1.93
C LEU A 9 -6.60 4.25 2.29
N THR A 10 -6.68 3.79 3.54
CA THR A 10 -7.69 2.81 3.98
C THR A 10 -8.41 3.32 5.21
N SER A 11 -9.67 2.90 5.38
CA SER A 11 -10.53 3.30 6.52
C SER A 11 -10.15 2.62 7.85
N GLN A 12 -9.18 1.71 7.80
CA GLN A 12 -8.59 1.00 8.94
C GLN A 12 -7.10 0.75 8.62
N PRO A 13 -6.23 0.56 9.63
CA PRO A 13 -4.85 0.14 9.37
C PRO A 13 -4.81 -1.11 8.48
N VAL A 14 -3.91 -1.14 7.50
CA VAL A 14 -3.70 -2.36 6.69
C VAL A 14 -3.25 -3.49 7.60
N SER A 15 -3.94 -4.63 7.50
CA SER A 15 -3.72 -5.81 8.35
C SER A 15 -3.21 -7.00 7.56
N THR A 16 -2.62 -7.97 8.27
CA THR A 16 -2.19 -9.25 7.69
C THR A 16 -3.35 -9.97 7.00
N GLU A 17 -4.55 -9.94 7.60
CA GLU A 17 -5.75 -10.58 7.06
C GLU A 17 -6.18 -9.97 5.73
N ALA A 18 -6.12 -8.64 5.60
CA ALA A 18 -6.43 -7.96 4.34
C ALA A 18 -5.44 -8.34 3.24
N CYS A 19 -4.14 -8.39 3.58
CA CYS A 19 -3.09 -8.82 2.68
C CYS A 19 -3.25 -10.30 2.25
N VAL A 20 -3.53 -11.21 3.19
CA VAL A 20 -3.78 -12.63 2.89
C VAL A 20 -5.03 -12.81 2.01
N ALA A 21 -6.11 -12.09 2.30
CA ALA A 21 -7.34 -12.15 1.53
C ALA A 21 -7.12 -11.69 0.08
N ALA A 22 -6.37 -10.61 -0.13
CA ALA A 22 -6.03 -10.12 -1.47
C ALA A 22 -5.08 -11.08 -2.21
N ALA A 23 -4.04 -11.58 -1.54
CA ALA A 23 -3.09 -12.54 -2.09
C ALA A 23 -3.79 -13.83 -2.57
N ALA A 24 -4.71 -14.37 -1.78
CA ALA A 24 -5.44 -15.60 -2.09
C ALA A 24 -6.27 -15.55 -3.37
N VAL A 25 -6.66 -14.35 -3.83
CA VAL A 25 -7.40 -14.16 -5.09
C VAL A 25 -6.46 -14.15 -6.30
N ILE A 26 -5.20 -13.79 -6.09
CA ILE A 26 -4.24 -13.53 -7.17
C ILE A 26 -3.39 -14.76 -7.43
N ASP A 27 -2.71 -15.25 -6.40
CA ASP A 27 -1.78 -16.36 -6.50
C ASP A 27 -1.57 -16.98 -5.11
N ALA A 28 -1.79 -18.29 -5.01
CA ALA A 28 -1.61 -19.05 -3.78
C ALA A 28 -0.12 -19.17 -3.36
N ASP A 29 0.80 -18.85 -4.27
CA ASP A 29 2.25 -18.79 -4.02
C ASP A 29 2.67 -17.50 -3.27
N ILE A 30 1.77 -16.54 -3.09
CA ILE A 30 2.05 -15.31 -2.34
C ILE A 30 1.90 -15.58 -0.84
N VAL A 31 3.00 -15.47 -0.11
CA VAL A 31 3.03 -15.54 1.35
C VAL A 31 3.00 -14.13 1.95
N VAL A 32 2.31 -13.96 3.08
CA VAL A 32 2.18 -12.69 3.79
C VAL A 32 2.57 -12.90 5.24
N GLY A 33 3.30 -11.95 5.82
CA GLY A 33 3.64 -11.97 7.23
C GLY A 33 4.04 -10.62 7.81
N PRO A 34 4.21 -10.53 9.14
CA PRO A 34 4.67 -9.32 9.79
C PRO A 34 6.17 -9.08 9.55
N LEU A 35 6.54 -7.82 9.35
CA LEU A 35 7.92 -7.36 9.43
C LEU A 35 8.24 -6.93 10.87
N TRP A 36 9.47 -7.23 11.30
CA TRP A 36 10.14 -6.68 12.49
C TRP A 36 9.22 -6.25 13.65
N GLY A 37 8.84 -7.19 14.52
CA GLY A 37 8.08 -6.87 15.73
C GLY A 37 6.70 -6.20 15.51
N GLY A 38 6.18 -6.22 14.27
CA GLY A 38 4.88 -5.63 13.91
C GLY A 38 4.95 -4.24 13.28
N GLY A 39 6.13 -3.72 12.96
CA GLY A 39 6.31 -2.38 12.36
C GLY A 39 5.89 -2.28 10.88
N GLY A 40 5.59 -3.39 10.24
CA GLY A 40 5.13 -3.46 8.85
C GLY A 40 4.67 -4.86 8.47
N LEU A 41 4.36 -5.05 7.21
CA LEU A 41 3.98 -6.34 6.62
C LEU A 41 4.82 -6.58 5.37
N TYR A 42 5.09 -7.84 5.07
CA TYR A 42 5.65 -8.24 3.78
C TYR A 42 4.65 -9.14 3.04
N ALA A 43 4.67 -9.06 1.72
CA ALA A 43 4.11 -10.06 0.83
C ALA A 43 5.20 -10.50 -0.16
N GLN A 44 5.38 -11.80 -0.34
CA GLN A 44 6.41 -12.36 -1.20
C GLN A 44 5.82 -13.44 -2.10
N GLN A 45 6.09 -13.38 -3.40
CA GLN A 45 5.80 -14.46 -4.33
C GLN A 45 6.98 -15.43 -4.35
N THR A 46 6.83 -16.63 -3.79
CA THR A 46 7.98 -17.51 -3.51
C THR A 46 8.66 -18.05 -4.77
N SER A 47 7.92 -18.25 -5.85
CA SER A 47 8.42 -18.76 -7.13
C SER A 47 9.33 -17.77 -7.87
N THR A 48 9.11 -16.47 -7.70
CA THR A 48 9.85 -15.41 -8.40
C THR A 48 10.80 -14.64 -7.50
N GLY A 49 10.60 -14.73 -6.17
CA GLY A 49 11.31 -13.89 -5.20
C GLY A 49 10.86 -12.42 -5.23
N ALA A 50 9.72 -12.12 -5.86
CA ALA A 50 9.16 -10.77 -5.85
C ALA A 50 8.66 -10.42 -4.44
N GLU A 51 8.97 -9.21 -3.98
CA GLU A 51 8.73 -8.77 -2.61
C GLU A 51 7.99 -7.44 -2.59
N LEU A 52 7.07 -7.32 -1.65
CA LEU A 52 6.31 -6.13 -1.38
C LEU A 52 6.36 -5.87 0.13
N THR A 53 6.73 -4.65 0.50
CA THR A 53 6.84 -4.23 1.89
C THR A 53 5.83 -3.12 2.12
N LEU A 54 4.94 -3.33 3.10
CA LEU A 54 3.97 -2.34 3.56
C LEU A 54 4.43 -1.81 4.90
N VAL A 55 4.57 -0.49 5.03
CA VAL A 55 5.07 0.14 6.25
C VAL A 55 4.21 1.33 6.66
N GLN A 56 4.35 1.71 7.93
CA GLN A 56 3.83 2.97 8.45
C GLN A 56 2.32 3.15 8.23
N SER A 57 1.47 2.21 8.68
CA SER A 57 0.01 2.41 8.73
C SER A 57 -0.36 3.49 9.75
N LEU A 58 -0.18 4.75 9.36
CA LEU A 58 -0.32 5.94 10.20
C LEU A 58 -1.67 6.58 9.98
N ARG A 59 -2.33 6.96 11.07
CA ARG A 59 -3.59 7.70 10.98
C ARG A 59 -3.33 9.09 10.41
N ILE A 60 -4.14 9.49 9.44
CA ILE A 60 -4.12 10.84 8.88
C ILE A 60 -4.81 11.77 9.88
N GLU A 61 -4.00 12.57 10.58
CA GLU A 61 -4.48 13.60 11.51
C GLU A 61 -4.73 14.94 10.80
N SER A 62 -4.12 15.17 9.63
CA SER A 62 -4.28 16.39 8.84
C SER A 62 -4.26 16.11 7.35
N TRP A 63 -5.33 16.47 6.66
CA TRP A 63 -5.44 16.34 5.20
C TRP A 63 -4.57 17.33 4.45
N ALA A 64 -4.13 18.43 5.07
CA ALA A 64 -3.29 19.42 4.40
C ALA A 64 -1.98 18.80 3.88
N SER A 65 -1.35 17.91 4.65
CA SER A 65 -0.11 17.23 4.27
C SER A 65 -0.32 16.14 3.21
N VAL A 66 -1.53 15.55 3.17
CA VAL A 66 -1.87 14.47 2.23
C VAL A 66 -2.36 15.01 0.89
N ARG A 67 -3.00 16.20 0.88
CA ARG A 67 -3.52 16.88 -0.33
C ARG A 67 -2.50 17.00 -1.45
N VAL A 68 -1.24 17.27 -1.12
CA VAL A 68 -0.18 17.46 -2.11
C VAL A 68 0.31 16.16 -2.75
N LEU A 69 0.03 15.02 -2.12
CA LEU A 69 0.44 13.68 -2.59
C LEU A 69 -0.66 12.98 -3.38
N LEU A 70 -1.89 13.49 -3.32
CA LEU A 70 -3.04 12.89 -3.96
C LEU A 70 -3.41 13.62 -5.26
N PRO A 71 -3.98 12.90 -6.24
CA PRO A 71 -4.59 13.54 -7.40
C PRO A 71 -5.64 14.59 -6.99
N GLU A 72 -5.81 15.61 -7.84
CA GLU A 72 -6.77 16.68 -7.59
C GLU A 72 -8.19 16.12 -7.35
N GLY A 73 -8.88 16.66 -6.35
CA GLY A 73 -10.25 16.26 -5.99
C GLY A 73 -10.39 14.99 -5.13
N TYR A 74 -9.34 14.18 -4.97
CA TYR A 74 -9.40 12.96 -4.15
C TYR A 74 -9.60 13.28 -2.66
N THR A 75 -8.85 14.23 -2.12
CA THR A 75 -8.93 14.60 -0.70
C THR A 75 -10.29 15.12 -0.27
N ALA A 76 -10.96 15.90 -1.12
CA ALA A 76 -12.31 16.38 -0.82
C ALA A 76 -13.32 15.24 -0.66
N ARG A 77 -13.11 14.12 -1.36
CA ARG A 77 -13.94 12.91 -1.23
C ARG A 77 -13.66 12.15 0.07
N LEU A 78 -12.41 12.19 0.56
CA LEU A 78 -11.97 11.42 1.72
C LEU A 78 -12.16 12.15 3.05
N GLU A 79 -11.97 13.47 3.08
CA GLU A 79 -12.05 14.27 4.29
C GLU A 79 -13.42 14.17 4.99
N GLY A 80 -14.49 13.92 4.22
CA GLY A 80 -15.83 13.70 4.76
C GLY A 80 -16.20 12.25 5.09
N ALA A 81 -15.34 11.27 4.77
CA ALA A 81 -15.67 9.84 4.85
C ALA A 81 -15.23 9.16 6.15
N GLY A 82 -14.52 9.87 7.04
CA GLY A 82 -14.12 9.37 8.36
C GLY A 82 -12.60 9.33 8.56
N PRO A 83 -12.10 8.56 9.54
CA PRO A 83 -10.67 8.41 9.74
C PRO A 83 -10.06 7.57 8.61
N PHE A 84 -8.88 7.97 8.16
CA PHE A 84 -8.10 7.22 7.18
C PHE A 84 -6.68 6.99 7.66
N TRP A 85 -6.09 5.90 7.17
CA TRP A 85 -4.73 5.49 7.42
C TRP A 85 -3.97 5.53 6.11
N TRP A 86 -2.79 6.13 6.15
CA TRP A 86 -1.79 6.09 5.10
C TRP A 86 -0.89 4.90 5.34
N THR A 87 -0.63 4.08 4.33
CA THR A 87 0.33 2.98 4.38
C THR A 87 1.22 3.07 3.15
N GLU A 88 2.53 3.15 3.35
CA GLU A 88 3.50 3.17 2.26
C GLU A 88 3.78 1.75 1.78
N VAL A 89 3.98 1.61 0.48
CA VAL A 89 4.22 0.34 -0.17
C VAL A 89 5.44 0.45 -1.07
N HIS A 90 6.38 -0.46 -0.87
CA HIS A 90 7.56 -0.61 -1.70
C HIS A 90 7.54 -1.96 -2.40
N SER A 91 7.71 -1.97 -3.71
CA SER A 91 7.81 -3.21 -4.49
C SER A 91 9.20 -3.45 -5.06
N ASN A 92 9.55 -4.73 -5.17
CA ASN A 92 10.74 -5.19 -5.84
C ASN A 92 10.47 -6.50 -6.59
N GLY A 93 10.89 -6.60 -7.84
CA GLY A 93 10.83 -7.84 -8.62
C GLY A 93 9.46 -8.28 -9.14
N TRP A 94 8.39 -7.52 -8.89
CA TRP A 94 7.05 -7.85 -9.40
C TRP A 94 6.92 -7.62 -10.91
N GLY A 95 6.17 -8.49 -11.58
CA GLY A 95 5.75 -8.29 -12.96
C GLY A 95 4.79 -7.10 -13.10
N VAL A 96 4.80 -6.48 -14.28
CA VAL A 96 3.93 -5.33 -14.60
C VAL A 96 2.46 -5.68 -14.36
N GLY A 97 1.75 -4.85 -13.58
CA GLY A 97 0.31 -5.00 -13.33
C GLY A 97 -0.04 -5.90 -12.14
N MET A 98 0.81 -6.86 -11.78
CA MET A 98 0.50 -7.82 -10.71
C MET A 98 0.47 -7.16 -9.33
N VAL A 99 1.42 -6.26 -9.08
CA VAL A 99 1.48 -5.50 -7.83
C VAL A 99 0.29 -4.56 -7.70
N GLU A 100 -0.11 -3.89 -8.78
CA GLU A 100 -1.26 -3.00 -8.77
C GLU A 100 -2.57 -3.76 -8.48
N VAL A 101 -2.72 -4.98 -9.00
CA VAL A 101 -3.88 -5.84 -8.70
C VAL A 101 -3.89 -6.27 -7.23
N LEU A 102 -2.74 -6.66 -6.68
CA LEU A 102 -2.62 -6.99 -5.25
C LEU A 102 -2.98 -5.81 -4.36
N LEU A 103 -2.41 -4.65 -4.65
CA LEU A 103 -2.66 -3.44 -3.88
C LEU A 103 -4.10 -2.94 -4.01
N ALA A 104 -4.71 -3.06 -5.19
CA ALA A 104 -6.12 -2.77 -5.38
C ALA A 104 -7.02 -3.72 -4.56
N GLY A 105 -6.65 -5.00 -4.46
CA GLY A 105 -7.33 -5.98 -3.61
C GLY A 105 -7.25 -5.59 -2.13
N ILE A 106 -6.05 -5.24 -1.64
CA ILE A 106 -5.84 -4.81 -0.25
C ILE A 106 -6.66 -3.53 0.04
N ALA A 107 -6.56 -2.53 -0.84
CA ALA A 107 -7.34 -1.30 -0.73
C ALA A 107 -8.83 -1.59 -0.66
N ARG A 108 -9.34 -2.50 -1.52
CA ARG A 108 -10.76 -2.85 -1.56
C ARG A 108 -11.26 -3.48 -0.27
N VAL A 109 -10.46 -4.34 0.36
CA VAL A 109 -10.78 -4.95 1.66
C VAL A 109 -10.82 -3.90 2.77
N GLY A 110 -9.90 -2.93 2.74
CA GLY A 110 -9.82 -1.82 3.70
C GLY A 110 -10.76 -0.63 3.41
N ASP A 111 -11.70 -0.78 2.47
CA ASP A 111 -12.55 0.31 1.94
C ASP A 111 -11.74 1.58 1.62
N GLY A 112 -10.73 1.38 0.78
CA GLY A 112 -9.67 2.35 0.52
C GLY A 112 -9.30 2.53 -0.94
N TRP A 113 -8.24 3.28 -1.16
CA TRP A 113 -7.70 3.63 -2.46
C TRP A 113 -6.22 3.32 -2.56
N LEU A 114 -5.81 3.01 -3.78
CA LEU A 114 -4.42 2.90 -4.20
C LEU A 114 -3.98 4.19 -4.87
N VAL A 115 -2.81 4.70 -4.50
CA VAL A 115 -2.21 5.90 -5.06
C VAL A 115 -0.79 5.59 -5.49
N ALA A 116 -0.45 5.89 -6.74
CA ALA A 116 0.93 5.77 -7.21
C ALA A 116 1.75 6.96 -6.72
N LEU A 117 2.92 6.69 -6.12
CA LEU A 117 3.84 7.71 -5.63
C LEU A 117 4.97 7.95 -6.63
N GLY A 118 4.64 8.26 -7.89
CA GLY A 118 5.63 8.57 -8.95
C GLY A 118 6.59 7.43 -9.33
N ASP A 119 7.29 7.60 -10.46
CA ASP A 119 8.31 6.65 -10.98
C ASP A 119 9.75 7.22 -10.86
N ASP A 120 9.91 8.39 -10.24
CA ASP A 120 11.15 9.18 -10.32
C ASP A 120 12.06 8.95 -9.11
N GLY A 121 13.34 8.66 -9.38
CA GLY A 121 14.40 8.42 -8.40
C GLY A 121 14.77 9.61 -7.50
N GLY A 122 13.78 10.19 -6.83
CA GLY A 122 13.96 11.14 -5.74
C GLY A 122 14.10 10.39 -4.42
N ASP A 123 15.19 10.66 -3.70
CA ASP A 123 15.30 10.32 -2.29
C ASP A 123 14.04 10.78 -1.57
N PHE A 124 13.32 9.84 -0.96
CA PHE A 124 12.17 10.18 -0.14
C PHE A 124 12.66 10.91 1.11
N SER A 125 12.13 12.11 1.32
CA SER A 125 12.35 12.88 2.55
C SER A 125 11.69 12.11 3.71
N PRO A 126 12.43 11.78 4.78
CA PRO A 126 11.81 11.29 5.99
C PRO A 126 10.95 12.43 6.54
N LEU A 127 9.65 12.20 6.67
CA LEU A 127 8.89 12.91 7.70
C LEU A 127 9.45 12.52 9.08
#